data_AF-A0A1L1PIK0-F1
#
_entry.id   AF-A0A1L1PIK0-F1
#
_cell.length_a   1.000
_cell.length_b   1.000
_cell.length_c   1.000
_cell.angle_alpha   90.00
_cell.angle_beta   90.00
_cell.angle_gamma   90.00
#
_symmetry.space_group_name_H-M   'P 1'
#
loop_
_entity.id
_entity.type
_entity.pdbx_description
1 polymer ?
#
loop_
_entity_poly.entity_id
_entity_poly.type
_entity_poly.pdbx_seq_one_letter_code
_entity_poly.pdbx_strand_id
1 'polypeptide(L)' 'MKLGQQAGTPAEWTAFTRRYRAEMATPENAHAVALLAAMSHQSDFSVGCYCEHEARCHRSVLRELLVAAGARLAD' A
#
# COMPACT_ATOMS: atom_id res chain seq x y z
N MET A 1 4.15 9.29 3.80
CA MET A 1 5.33 8.46 4.16
C MET A 1 6.60 9.02 3.53
N LYS A 2 7.41 9.80 4.27
CA LYS A 2 8.66 10.38 3.75
C LYS A 2 9.72 9.32 3.42
N LEU A 3 9.77 8.24 4.21
CA LEU A 3 10.75 7.15 4.05
C LEU A 3 10.68 6.43 2.69
N GLY A 4 9.48 6.21 2.15
CA GLY A 4 9.33 5.57 0.84
C GLY A 4 9.75 6.49 -0.31
N GLN A 5 9.42 7.78 -0.20
CA GLN A 5 9.81 8.81 -1.17
C GLN A 5 11.32 9.10 -1.15
N GLN A 6 11.95 8.97 0.02
CA GLN A 6 13.37 9.24 0.23
C GLN A 6 14.27 8.02 -0.01
N ALA A 7 13.71 6.84 -0.29
CA ALA A 7 14.49 5.65 -0.60
C ALA A 7 15.19 5.80 -1.96
N GLY A 8 16.45 6.21 -1.93
CA GLY A 8 17.30 6.39 -3.11
C GLY A 8 17.97 5.09 -3.55
N THR A 9 18.10 4.13 -2.63
CA THR A 9 18.79 2.85 -2.86
C THR A 9 17.85 1.63 -2.73
N PRO A 10 18.19 0.48 -3.34
CA PRO A 10 17.44 -0.76 -3.13
C PRO A 10 17.36 -1.19 -1.67
N ALA A 11 18.43 -1.00 -0.88
CA ALA A 11 18.45 -1.36 0.52
C ALA A 11 17.49 -0.51 1.37
N GLU A 12 17.44 0.80 1.13
CA GLU A 12 16.47 1.70 1.76
C GLU A 12 15.04 1.34 1.37
N TRP A 13 14.82 0.97 0.11
CA TRP A 13 13.52 0.50 -0.35
C TRP A 13 13.09 -0.78 0.39
N THR A 14 13.96 -1.79 0.49
CA THR A 14 13.68 -3.01 1.26
C THR A 14 13.39 -2.72 2.74
N ALA A 15 14.14 -1.80 3.35
CA ALA A 15 13.89 -1.39 4.73
C ALA A 15 12.52 -0.70 4.88
N PHE A 16 12.16 0.18 3.95
CA PHE A 16 10.87 0.84 3.89
C PHE A 16 9.73 -0.18 3.73
N THR A 17 9.79 -1.08 2.75
CA THR A 17 8.72 -2.05 2.49
C THR A 17 8.49 -2.98 3.67
N ARG A 18 9.55 -3.46 4.32
CA ARG A 18 9.46 -4.27 5.54
C ARG A 18 8.76 -3.52 6.67
N ARG A 19 9.18 -2.28 6.94
CA ARG A 19 8.58 -1.45 7.99
C ARG A 19 7.11 -1.15 7.70
N TYR A 20 6.79 -0.77 6.46
CA TYR A 20 5.43 -0.44 6.05
C TYR A 20 4.50 -1.65 6.17
N ARG A 21 4.94 -2.85 5.76
CA ARG A 21 4.15 -4.07 5.94
C ARG A 21 3.91 -4.41 7.41
N ALA A 22 4.92 -4.25 8.27
CA ALA A 22 4.77 -4.47 9.70
C ALA A 22 3.75 -3.49 10.32
N GLU A 23 3.78 -2.22 9.90
CA GLU A 23 2.79 -1.22 10.32
C GLU A 23 1.39 -1.55 9.81
N MET A 24 1.24 -1.98 8.56
CA MET A 24 -0.07 -2.38 8.01
C MET A 24 -0.63 -3.67 8.62
N ALA A 25 0.21 -4.47 9.27
CA ALA A 25 -0.20 -5.68 9.98
C ALA A 25 -0.74 -5.41 11.40
N THR A 26 -0.71 -4.17 11.90
CA THR A 26 -1.35 -3.84 13.18
C THR A 26 -2.88 -3.98 13.05
N PRO A 27 -3.61 -4.31 14.13
CA PRO A 27 -5.04 -4.63 14.04
C PRO A 27 -5.90 -3.54 13.37
N GLU A 28 -5.66 -2.28 13.70
CA GLU A 28 -6.38 -1.14 13.14
C GLU A 28 -6.14 -1.01 11.63
N ASN A 29 -4.87 -1.03 11.21
CA ASN A 29 -4.50 -0.88 9.80
C ASN A 29 -4.97 -2.09 8.97
N ALA A 30 -4.83 -3.30 9.50
CA ALA A 30 -5.30 -4.51 8.85
C ALA A 30 -6.83 -4.46 8.64
N HIS A 31 -7.58 -3.94 9.63
CA HIS A 31 -9.02 -3.74 9.49
C HIS A 31 -9.36 -2.72 8.40
N ALA A 32 -8.64 -1.59 8.35
CA ALA A 32 -8.83 -0.59 7.29
C ALA A 32 -8.53 -1.15 5.89
N VAL A 33 -7.46 -1.95 5.74
CA VAL A 33 -7.13 -2.63 4.47
C VAL A 33 -8.24 -3.60 4.06
N ALA A 34 -8.75 -4.41 5.00
CA ALA A 34 -9.85 -5.34 4.74
C ALA A 34 -11.14 -4.61 4.35
N LEU A 35 -11.44 -3.48 5.00
CA LEU A 35 -12.60 -2.65 4.66
C LEU A 35 -12.49 -2.10 3.23
N LEU A 36 -11.34 -1.53 2.87
CA LEU A 36 -11.10 -1.03 1.51
C LEU A 36 -11.22 -2.14 0.48
N ALA A 37 -10.66 -3.32 0.76
CA ALA A 37 -10.80 -4.49 -0.10
C ALA A 37 -12.27 -4.90 -0.28
N ALA A 38 -13.06 -4.95 0.79
CA ALA A 38 -14.49 -5.25 0.72
C ALA A 38 -15.26 -4.20 -0.10
N MET A 39 -14.99 -2.91 0.11
CA MET A 39 -15.62 -1.82 -0.62
C MET A 39 -15.37 -1.88 -2.13
N SER A 40 -14.20 -2.37 -2.56
CA SER A 40 -13.82 -2.45 -3.98
C SER A 40 -14.74 -3.37 -4.80
N HIS A 41 -15.49 -4.27 -4.14
CA HIS A 41 -16.48 -5.12 -4.80
C HIS A 41 -17.79 -4.39 -5.11
N GLN A 42 -18.10 -3.29 -4.41
CA GLN A 42 -19.38 -2.60 -4.51
C GLN A 42 -19.27 -1.22 -5.18
N SER A 43 -18.11 -0.56 -5.06
CA SER A 43 -17.89 0.76 -5.61
C SER A 43 -16.45 0.92 -6.05
N ASP A 44 -16.26 1.65 -7.14
CA ASP A 44 -14.94 2.07 -7.57
C ASP A 44 -14.48 3.24 -6.69
N PHE A 45 -13.22 3.19 -6.26
CA PHE A 45 -12.56 4.28 -5.55
C PHE A 45 -11.08 4.31 -5.91
N SER A 46 -10.43 5.45 -5.63
CA SER A 46 -9.01 5.64 -5.92
C SER A 46 -8.26 5.99 -4.65
N VAL A 47 -7.11 5.33 -4.46
CA VAL A 47 -6.14 5.68 -3.41
C VAL A 47 -4.92 6.30 -4.07
N GLY A 48 -4.77 7.61 -3.93
CA GLY A 48 -3.66 8.37 -4.52
C GLY A 48 -2.45 8.53 -3.58
N CYS A 49 -1.26 8.71 -4.17
CA CYS A 49 -0.11 9.33 -3.51
C CYS A 49 0.38 10.50 -4.35
N TYR A 50 0.92 11.54 -3.71
CA TYR A 50 1.74 12.58 -4.35
C TYR A 50 3.22 12.17 -4.50
N CYS A 51 3.47 10.91 -4.83
CA CYS A 51 4.82 10.36 -4.98
C CYS A 51 5.22 10.53 -6.45
N GLU A 52 6.38 11.12 -6.73
CA GLU A 52 6.86 11.36 -8.10
C GLU A 52 7.07 10.06 -8.88
N HIS A 53 7.59 9.01 -8.22
CA HIS A 53 7.90 7.72 -8.83
C HIS A 53 7.01 6.60 -8.27
N GLU A 54 6.11 6.06 -9.09
CA GLU A 54 5.16 5.01 -8.69
C GLU A 54 5.85 3.70 -8.28
N ALA A 55 6.92 3.30 -8.97
CA ALA A 55 7.65 2.08 -8.67
C ALA A 55 8.31 2.08 -7.28
N ARG A 56 8.51 3.27 -6.68
CA ARG A 56 9.00 3.47 -5.30
C ARG A 56 7.98 4.25 -4.47
N CYS A 57 6.70 3.98 -4.70
CA CYS A 57 5.59 4.58 -3.97
C CYS A 57 5.05 3.58 -2.94
N HIS A 58 4.62 4.05 -1.77
CA HIS A 58 3.90 3.21 -0.81
C HIS A 58 2.65 2.54 -1.43
N ARG A 59 2.07 3.15 -2.48
CA ARG A 59 0.93 2.60 -3.22
C ARG A 59 1.24 1.27 -3.87
N SER A 60 2.47 1.01 -4.32
CA SER A 60 2.83 -0.30 -4.88
C SER A 60 2.72 -1.40 -3.83
N VAL A 61 3.21 -1.14 -2.62
CA VAL A 61 3.09 -2.07 -1.48
C VAL A 61 1.64 -2.19 -1.01
N LEU A 62 0.91 -1.07 -0.93
CA LEU A 62 -0.51 -1.07 -0.55
C LEU A 62 -1.37 -1.86 -1.55
N ARG A 63 -1.08 -1.76 -2.85
CA ARG A 63 -1.76 -2.53 -3.90
C ARG A 63 -1.64 -4.03 -3.63
N GLU A 64 -0.44 -4.51 -3.32
CA GLU A 64 -0.22 -5.92 -2.98
C GLU A 64 -0.97 -6.35 -1.72
N LEU A 65 -1.01 -5.49 -0.70
CA LEU A 65 -1.76 -5.75 0.54
C LEU A 65 -3.28 -5.83 0.29
N LEU A 66 -3.81 -4.93 -0.54
CA LEU A 66 -5.22 -4.93 -0.92
C LEU A 66 -5.58 -6.20 -1.71
N VAL A 67 -4.74 -6.60 -2.68
CA VAL A 67 -4.92 -7.86 -3.44
C VAL A 67 -4.89 -9.06 -2.51
N ALA A 68 -3.93 -9.12 -1.58
CA ALA A 68 -3.85 -10.19 -0.58
C ALA A 68 -5.08 -10.23 0.35
N ALA A 69 -5.71 -9.09 0.61
CA ALA A 69 -6.97 -8.98 1.34
C ALA A 69 -8.22 -9.24 0.46
N GLY A 70 -8.07 -9.58 -0.82
CA GLY A 70 -9.16 -9.92 -1.73
C GLY A 70 -9.79 -8.73 -2.45
N ALA A 71 -9.10 -7.61 -2.59
CA ALA A 71 -9.60 -6.45 -3.34
C ALA A 71 -9.73 -6.75 -4.84
N ARG A 72 -10.77 -6.19 -5.47
CA ARG A 72 -10.93 -6.13 -6.93
C ARG A 72 -10.37 -4.80 -7.42
N LEU A 73 -9.33 -4.84 -8.26
CA LEU A 73 -8.72 -3.64 -8.84
C LEU A 73 -9.03 -3.57 -10.33
N ALA A 74 -9.09 -2.35 -10.87
CA ALA A 74 -9.11 -2.14 -12.32
C ALA A 74 -7.73 -2.46 -12.91
N ASP A 75 -7.71 -3.08 -14.09
CA ASP A 75 -6.50 -3.45 -14.84
C ASP A 75 -5.85 -2.24 -15.54
#